data_AF-A5L377-F1
#
_entry.id   AF-A5L377-F1
#
_cell.length_a   1.000
_cell.length_b   1.000
_cell.length_c   1.000
_cell.angle_alpha   90.00
_cell.angle_beta   90.00
_cell.angle_gamma   90.00
#
_symmetry.space_group_name_H-M   'P 1'
#
loop_
_entity.id
_entity.type
_entity.pdbx_description
1 polymer ?
#
loop_
_entity_poly.entity_id
_entity_poly.type
_entity_poly.pdbx_seq_one_letter_code
_entity_poly.pdbx_strand_id
1 'polypeptide(L)' 'MDKELLAKKLYCKRVSSLAGSTELDGNVLDEMWESKTPPSDAVKARQPNDNEFEGASWLSRYLNRK' A
#
# COMPACT_ATOMS: atom_id res chain seq x y z
N MET A 1 -26.23 13.31 5.83
CA MET A 1 -24.87 12.72 5.86
C MET A 1 -24.24 13.04 4.53
N ASP A 2 -23.11 13.75 4.51
CA ASP A 2 -22.45 14.12 3.26
C ASP A 2 -21.88 12.90 2.55
N LYS A 3 -22.18 12.80 1.25
CA LYS A 3 -21.80 11.65 0.41
C LYS A 3 -20.28 11.53 0.28
N GLU A 4 -19.59 12.65 0.18
CA GLU A 4 -18.12 12.69 0.09
C GLU A 4 -17.47 12.23 1.38
N LEU A 5 -18.01 12.67 2.52
CA LEU A 5 -17.53 12.27 3.83
C LEU A 5 -17.70 10.76 4.06
N LEU A 6 -18.80 10.19 3.55
CA LEU A 6 -19.00 8.74 3.57
C LEU A 6 -18.01 8.01 2.66
N ALA A 7 -17.80 8.50 1.44
CA ALA A 7 -16.87 7.91 0.48
C ALA A 7 -15.44 7.87 1.03
N LYS A 8 -14.99 8.98 1.62
CA LYS A 8 -13.67 9.08 2.27
C LYS A 8 -13.53 8.11 3.45
N LYS A 9 -14.56 7.96 4.29
CA LYS A 9 -14.55 6.96 5.38
C LYS A 9 -14.46 5.53 4.87
N LEU A 10 -15.19 5.19 3.80
CA LEU A 10 -15.14 3.87 3.18
C LEU A 10 -13.77 3.59 2.57
N TYR A 11 -13.17 4.61 1.95
CA TYR A 11 -11.81 4.56 1.44
C TYR A 11 -10.82 4.22 2.55
N CYS A 12 -10.78 5.01 3.63
CA CYS A 12 -9.88 4.76 4.76
C CYS A 12 -10.08 3.36 5.34
N LYS A 13 -11.33 2.92 5.52
CA LYS A 13 -11.63 1.56 6.02
C LYS A 13 -11.09 0.47 5.08
N ARG A 14 -11.17 0.67 3.76
CA ARG A 14 -10.67 -0.28 2.77
C ARG A 14 -9.14 -0.35 2.79
N VAL A 15 -8.47 0.80 2.83
CA VAL A 15 -7.01 0.89 2.88
C VAL A 15 -6.50 0.28 4.19
N SER A 16 -7.09 0.61 5.35
CA SER A 16 -6.73 -0.01 6.64
C SER A 16 -6.96 -1.52 6.64
N SER A 17 -8.08 -1.99 6.08
CA SER A 17 -8.35 -3.44 5.96
C SER A 17 -7.34 -4.16 5.07
N LEU A 18 -6.79 -3.49 4.05
CA LEU A 18 -5.77 -4.04 3.14
C LEU A 18 -4.36 -3.95 3.73
N ALA A 19 -4.07 -2.92 4.53
CA ALA A 19 -2.78 -2.73 5.20
C ALA A 19 -2.62 -3.59 6.46
N GLY A 20 -3.71 -4.18 6.98
CA GLY A 20 -3.67 -5.07 8.12
C GLY A 20 -3.34 -4.32 9.41
N SER A 21 -2.26 -4.73 10.09
CA SER A 21 -1.78 -4.16 11.36
C SER A 21 -0.91 -2.91 11.19
N THR A 22 -0.67 -2.46 9.96
CA THR A 22 0.11 -1.25 9.71
C THR A 22 -0.75 -0.02 9.98
N GLU A 23 -0.41 0.73 11.03
CA GLU A 23 -1.03 2.03 11.30
C GLU A 23 -0.71 2.99 10.15
N LEU A 24 -1.75 3.42 9.44
CA LEU A 24 -1.62 4.36 8.34
C LEU A 24 -1.86 5.78 8.84
N ASP A 25 -0.86 6.64 8.61
CA ASP A 25 -0.97 8.07 8.90
C ASP A 25 -2.16 8.69 8.16
N GLY A 26 -3.00 9.41 8.90
CA GLY A 26 -4.20 10.07 8.42
C GLY A 26 -3.92 11.17 7.41
N ASN A 27 -2.79 11.88 7.54
CA ASN A 27 -2.42 12.93 6.57
C ASN A 27 -2.16 12.37 5.18
N VAL A 28 -1.49 11.23 5.10
CA VAL A 28 -1.16 10.60 3.81
C VAL A 28 -2.38 9.88 3.22
N LEU A 29 -3.26 9.34 4.06
CA LEU A 29 -4.56 8.83 3.60
C LEU A 29 -5.38 9.94 2.94
N ASP A 30 -5.26 11.17 3.46
CA ASP A 30 -5.92 12.34 2.89
C ASP A 30 -5.29 12.74 1.56
N GLU A 31 -3.96 12.80 1.48
CA GLU A 31 -3.24 13.07 0.24
C GLU A 31 -3.57 12.03 -0.85
N MET A 32 -3.62 10.75 -0.50
CA MET A 32 -3.99 9.65 -1.42
C MET A 32 -5.44 9.73 -1.88
N TRP A 33 -6.33 10.22 -1.03
CA TRP A 33 -7.73 10.47 -1.37
C TRP A 33 -7.85 11.62 -2.37
N GLU A 34 -7.16 12.74 -2.12
CA GLU A 34 -7.14 13.90 -3.02
C GLU A 34 -6.52 13.57 -4.38
N SER A 35 -5.49 12.72 -4.42
CA SER A 35 -4.89 12.22 -5.67
C SER A 35 -5.73 11.14 -6.37
N LYS A 36 -6.89 10.76 -5.81
CA LYS A 36 -7.78 9.71 -6.32
C LYS A 36 -7.09 8.36 -6.50
N THR A 37 -6.10 8.08 -5.66
CA THR A 37 -5.33 6.83 -5.71
C THR A 37 -6.21 5.66 -5.27
N PRO A 38 -6.30 4.56 -6.04
CA PRO A 38 -7.14 3.44 -5.66
C PRO A 38 -6.64 2.77 -4.36
N PRO A 39 -7.54 2.24 -3.50
CA PRO A 39 -7.18 1.73 -2.18
C PRO A 39 -6.10 0.65 -2.18
N SER A 40 -6.10 -0.20 -3.21
CA SER A 40 -5.09 -1.27 -3.37
C SER A 40 -3.70 -0.74 -3.66
N ASP A 41 -3.63 0.36 -4.41
CA ASP A 41 -2.37 0.97 -4.83
C ASP A 41 -1.79 1.84 -3.72
N ALA A 42 -2.67 2.51 -2.96
CA ALA A 42 -2.33 3.19 -1.72
C ALA A 42 -1.64 2.27 -0.69
N VAL A 43 -2.08 1.01 -0.59
CA VAL A 43 -1.43 0.01 0.28
C VAL A 43 -0.12 -0.49 -0.33
N LYS A 44 -0.09 -0.79 -1.64
CA LYS A 44 1.13 -1.26 -2.32
C LYS A 44 2.27 -0.24 -2.31
N ALA A 45 1.96 1.05 -2.45
CA ALA A 45 2.95 2.12 -2.35
C ALA A 45 3.59 2.23 -0.95
N ARG A 46 2.97 1.63 0.07
CA ARG A 46 3.35 1.76 1.48
C ARG A 46 3.82 0.48 2.14
N GLN A 47 3.41 -0.67 1.62
CA GLN A 47 4.06 -1.92 1.97
C GLN A 47 5.53 -1.72 1.58
N PRO A 48 6.49 -1.83 2.52
CA PRO A 48 7.87 -2.02 2.10
C PRO A 48 7.77 -3.23 1.18
N ASN A 49 8.25 -3.09 -0.05
CA ASN A 49 8.26 -4.22 -0.94
C ASN A 49 8.97 -5.33 -0.16
N ASP A 50 8.22 -6.32 0.31
CA ASP A 50 8.63 -7.72 0.29
C ASP A 50 8.75 -8.06 -1.21
N ASN A 51 9.59 -7.30 -1.93
CA ASN A 51 10.38 -7.76 -3.04
C ASN A 51 11.37 -8.74 -2.39
N GLU A 52 10.83 -9.85 -1.89
CA GLU A 52 11.43 -11.11 -2.25
C GLU A 52 11.49 -11.04 -3.77
N PHE A 53 12.68 -10.69 -4.25
CA PHE A 53 12.97 -10.58 -5.66
C PHE A 53 12.52 -11.89 -6.31
N GLU A 54 11.35 -11.90 -6.96
CA GLU A 54 10.87 -12.99 -7.83
C GLU A 54 11.70 -13.05 -9.13
N GLY A 55 12.97 -12.66 -9.08
CA GLY A 55 13.89 -13.03 -10.13
C GLY A 55 14.27 -14.50 -9.99
N ALA A 56 14.64 -15.09 -11.11
CA ALA A 56 14.99 -16.50 -11.16
C ALA A 56 16.06 -16.85 -10.11
N SER A 57 15.86 -17.96 -9.39
CA SER A 57 16.68 -18.38 -8.25
C SER A 57 18.18 -18.53 -8.55
N TRP A 58 18.56 -18.67 -9.83
CA TRP A 58 19.96 -18.69 -10.28
C TRP A 58 20.68 -17.34 -10.11
N LEU A 59 19.95 -16.22 -10.14
CA LEU A 59 20.53 -14.88 -10.12
C LEU A 59 21.02 -14.51 -8.72
N SER A 60 20.24 -14.87 -7.68
CA SER A 60 20.65 -14.75 -6.28
C SER A 60 21.87 -15.61 -5.95
N ARG A 61 22.00 -16.80 -6.57
CA ARG A 61 23.18 -17.67 -6.44
C ARG A 61 24.40 -17.09 -7.14
N TYR A 62 24.20 -16.43 -8.29
CA TYR A 62 25.29 -15.85 -9.08
C TYR A 62 25.92 -14.64 -8.38
N LEU A 63 25.10 -13.74 -7.82
CA LEU A 63 25.57 -12.53 -7.14
C LEU A 63 26.29 -12.81 -5.80
N ASN A 64 25.98 -13.94 -5.14
CA ASN A 64 26.56 -14.31 -3.84
C ASN A 64 27.77 -15.25 -3.92
N ARG A 65 28.40 -15.38 -5.10
CA ARG A 65 29.64 -16.14 -5.23
C ARG A 65 30.80 -15.36 -4.61
N LYS A 66 31.30 -15.84 -3.46
CA LYS A 66 32.64 -15.53 -2.94
C LYS A 66 33.69 -16.37 -3.64
#